data_AF-I6B3T7-F1
#
_entry.id   AF-I6B3T7-F1
#
_cell.length_a   1.000
_cell.length_b   1.000
_cell.length_c   1.000
_cell.angle_alpha   90.00
_cell.angle_beta   90.00
_cell.angle_gamma   90.00
#
_symmetry.space_group_name_H-M   'P 1'
#
loop_
_entity.id
_entity.type
_entity.pdbx_description
1 polymer ?
#
loop_
_entity_poly.entity_id
_entity_poly.type
_entity_poly.pdbx_seq_one_letter_code
_entity_poly.pdbx_strand_id
1 'polypeptide(L)'
;MRTTFDLPADIAATLREESARRGGRGTAPMNLLIAEAVRKTYGHRENPRARARITGIPGRMILVPPKGTPVTTDAEIAAALEDTP
;
A
#
# COMPACT_ATOMS: atom_id res chain seq x y z
N MET A 1 -19.30 5.37 9.82
CA MET A 1 -18.86 4.40 10.85
C MET A 1 -17.91 5.12 11.80
N ARG A 2 -18.08 4.95 13.12
CA ARG A 2 -17.14 5.48 14.12
C ARG A 2 -16.13 4.38 14.41
N THR A 3 -14.93 4.50 13.85
CA THR A 3 -13.82 3.58 14.11
C THR A 3 -13.12 4.05 15.38
N THR A 4 -13.13 3.22 16.42
CA THR A 4 -12.32 3.45 17.63
C THR A 4 -10.98 2.77 17.41
N PHE A 5 -9.89 3.50 17.62
CA PHE A 5 -8.53 2.95 17.57
C PHE A 5 -7.98 2.92 18.99
N ASP A 6 -7.70 1.72 19.50
CA ASP A 6 -6.94 1.55 20.73
C ASP A 6 -5.46 1.65 20.40
N LEU A 7 -4.92 2.85 20.58
CA LEU A 7 -3.53 3.15 20.26
C LEU A 7 -2.64 3.00 21.49
N PRO A 8 -1.44 2.44 21.33
CA PRO A 8 -0.38 2.53 22.33
C PRO A 8 -0.12 3.99 22.74
N ALA A 9 0.26 4.19 24.01
CA ALA A 9 0.34 5.52 24.62
C ALA A 9 1.39 6.43 23.95
N ASP A 10 2.50 5.85 23.51
CA ASP A 10 3.58 6.47 22.73
C ASP A 10 3.12 6.95 21.35
N ILE A 11 2.35 6.12 20.63
CA ILE A 11 1.76 6.49 19.34
C ILE A 11 0.75 7.62 19.52
N ALA A 12 -0.08 7.55 20.57
CA ALA A 12 -1.04 8.60 20.87
C ALA A 12 -0.34 9.92 21.26
N ALA A 13 0.79 9.88 21.97
CA ALA A 13 1.59 11.06 22.28
C ALA A 13 2.16 11.69 20.99
N THR A 14 2.77 10.86 20.14
CA THR A 14 3.32 11.29 18.84
C THR A 14 2.27 11.96 17.95
N LEU A 15 1.06 11.39 17.87
CA LEU A 15 -0.03 11.98 17.08
C LEU A 15 -0.54 13.30 17.66
N ARG A 16 -0.49 13.49 18.98
CA ARG A 16 -0.88 14.77 19.61
C ARG A 16 0.15 15.86 19.32
N GLU A 17 1.44 15.53 19.41
CA GLU A 17 2.52 16.45 19.04
C GLU A 17 2.42 16.83 17.56
N GLU A 18 2.16 15.85 16.70
CA GLU A 18 1.98 16.08 15.27
C GLU A 18 0.76 16.96 14.97
N SER A 19 -0.36 16.71 15.67
CA SER A 19 -1.54 17.55 15.60
C SER A 19 -1.22 18.98 16.02
N ALA A 20 -0.54 19.18 17.15
CA ALA A 20 -0.15 20.50 17.64
C ALA A 20 0.74 21.25 16.63
N ARG A 21 1.73 20.55 16.04
CA ARG A 21 2.62 21.09 15.02
C ARG A 21 1.88 21.59 13.77
N ARG A 22 0.77 20.94 13.40
CA ARG A 22 -0.04 21.29 12.22
C ARG A 22 -1.19 22.27 12.50
N GLY A 23 -1.24 22.90 13.67
CA GLY A 23 -2.29 23.85 14.05
C GLY A 23 -3.38 23.29 14.97
N GLY A 24 -3.15 22.09 15.52
CA GLY A 24 -3.99 21.46 16.52
C GLY A 24 -5.18 20.70 15.96
N ARG A 25 -6.14 20.41 16.84
CA ARG A 25 -7.29 19.54 16.52
C ARG A 25 -8.21 20.10 15.43
N GLY A 26 -8.24 21.43 15.24
CA GLY A 26 -9.10 22.07 14.24
C GLY A 26 -8.63 21.83 12.80
N THR A 27 -7.32 21.75 12.58
CA THR A 27 -6.71 21.56 11.26
C THR A 27 -6.25 20.13 11.02
N ALA A 28 -5.73 19.47 12.06
CA ALA A 28 -5.17 18.12 12.00
C ALA A 28 -5.70 17.25 13.14
N PRO A 29 -6.99 16.87 13.14
CA PRO A 29 -7.53 15.95 14.14
C PRO A 29 -6.86 14.57 14.02
N MET A 30 -6.76 13.84 15.13
CA MET A 30 -6.08 12.53 15.17
C MET A 30 -6.61 11.55 14.12
N ASN A 31 -7.91 11.53 13.86
CA ASN A 31 -8.51 10.66 12.84
C ASN A 31 -7.97 10.96 11.44
N LEU A 32 -7.73 12.24 11.12
CA LEU A 32 -7.15 12.64 9.83
C LEU A 32 -5.71 12.15 9.73
N LEU A 33 -4.90 12.36 10.77
CA LEU A 33 -3.51 11.91 10.81
C LEU A 33 -3.38 10.40 10.67
N ILE A 34 -4.24 9.64 11.34
CA ILE A 34 -4.29 8.18 11.23
C ILE A 34 -4.68 7.77 9.80
N ALA A 35 -5.71 8.39 9.23
CA ALA A 35 -6.14 8.10 7.87
C ALA A 35 -5.05 8.42 6.83
N GLU A 36 -4.34 9.53 6.99
CA GLU A 36 -3.19 9.89 6.16
C GLU A 36 -2.06 8.86 6.28
N ALA A 37 -1.72 8.46 7.50
CA ALA A 37 -0.69 7.45 7.75
C ALA A 37 -1.05 6.11 7.09
N VAL A 38 -2.29 5.64 7.28
CA VAL A 38 -2.80 4.41 6.64
C VAL A 38 -2.75 4.54 5.12
N ARG A 39 -3.20 5.66 4.55
CA ARG A 39 -3.16 5.90 3.10
C ARG A 39 -1.73 5.95 2.57
N LYS A 40 -0.78 6.52 3.30
CA LYS A 40 0.63 6.57 2.89
C LYS A 40 1.26 5.17 2.91
N THR A 41 0.97 4.38 3.94
CA THR A 41 1.54 3.04 4.10
C THR A 41 0.92 2.02 3.15
N TYR A 42 -0.41 2.05 3.00
CA TYR A 42 -1.15 1.03 2.25
C TYR A 42 -1.66 1.52 0.87
N GLY A 43 -1.75 2.83 0.65
CA GLY A 43 -2.26 3.40 -0.60
C GLY A 43 -1.30 3.29 -1.78
N HIS A 44 -0.07 2.80 -1.58
CA HIS A 44 0.88 2.53 -2.66
C HIS A 44 0.71 1.15 -3.31
N ARG A 45 -0.19 0.27 -2.80
CA ARG A 45 -0.29 -1.09 -3.32
C ARG A 45 -1.23 -1.32 -4.49
N GLU A 46 -2.11 -0.38 -4.82
CA GLU A 46 -2.99 -0.57 -5.95
C GLU A 46 -3.10 0.74 -6.70
N ASN A 47 -2.41 0.85 -7.84
CA ASN A 47 -2.96 1.65 -8.92
C ASN A 47 -4.19 0.87 -9.43
N PRO A 48 -5.44 1.24 -9.10
CA PRO A 48 -6.61 0.48 -9.50
C PRO A 48 -6.77 0.40 -11.03
N ARG A 49 -6.00 1.21 -11.78
CA ARG A 49 -5.91 1.19 -13.24
C ARG A 49 -4.82 0.26 -13.80
N ALA A 50 -3.94 -0.28 -12.97
CA ALA A 50 -2.92 -1.24 -13.37
C ALA A 50 -3.49 -2.67 -13.37
N ARG A 51 -4.64 -2.88 -14.01
CA ARG A 51 -5.17 -4.23 -14.23
C ARG A 51 -4.50 -4.82 -15.47
N ALA A 52 -3.99 -6.04 -15.37
CA ALA A 52 -3.51 -6.76 -16.55
C ALA A 52 -4.69 -6.94 -17.53
N ARG A 53 -4.45 -6.67 -18.81
CA ARG A 53 -5.47 -6.86 -19.85
C ARG A 53 -5.27 -8.25 -20.44
N ILE A 54 -6.28 -9.10 -20.27
CA ILE A 54 -6.31 -10.44 -20.87
C ILE A 54 -7.14 -10.35 -22.16
N THR A 55 -6.56 -10.76 -23.28
CA THR A 55 -7.25 -10.86 -24.57
C THR A 55 -7.21 -12.31 -25.03
N GLY A 56 -8.39 -12.90 -25.20
CA GLY A 56 -8.56 -14.26 -25.69
C GLY A 56 -8.82 -14.28 -27.19
N ILE A 57 -8.09 -15.12 -27.91
CA ILE A 57 -8.34 -15.53 -29.29
C ILE A 57 -8.55 -17.06 -29.21
N PRO A 58 -9.44 -17.69 -30.00
CA PRO A 58 -9.57 -19.14 -29.99
C PRO A 58 -8.21 -19.83 -30.21
N GLY A 59 -7.80 -20.67 -29.24
CA GLY A 59 -6.49 -21.34 -29.23
C GLY A 59 -5.30 -20.51 -28.72
N ARG A 60 -5.48 -19.24 -28.34
CA ARG A 60 -4.38 -18.39 -27.84
C ARG A 60 -4.86 -17.34 -26.83
N MET A 61 -4.17 -17.22 -25.69
CA MET A 61 -4.43 -16.16 -24.71
C MET A 61 -3.24 -15.20 -24.64
N ILE A 62 -3.51 -13.90 -24.66
CA ILE A 62 -2.50 -12.84 -24.54
C ILE A 62 -2.77 -12.09 -23.24
N LEU A 63 -1.79 -12.12 -22.33
CA LEU A 63 -1.80 -11.33 -21.10
C LEU A 63 -0.88 -10.12 -21.30
N VAL A 64 -1.43 -8.92 -21.19
CA VAL A 64 -0.68 -7.67 -21.25
C VAL A 64 -0.55 -7.12 -19.83
N PRO A 65 0.62 -7.25 -19.18
CA PRO A 65 0.83 -6.72 -17.85
C PRO A 65 0.87 -5.18 -17.88
N PRO A 66 0.52 -4.49 -16.79
CA PRO A 66 0.63 -3.04 -16.70
C PRO A 66 2.09 -2.57 -16.80
N LYS A 67 2.28 -1.33 -17.27
CA LYS A 67 3.62 -0.74 -17.42
C LYS A 67 4.33 -0.68 -16.06
N GLY A 68 5.57 -1.16 -16.01
CA GLY A 68 6.36 -1.24 -14.77
C GLY A 68 6.15 -2.50 -13.94
N THR A 69 5.42 -3.50 -14.47
CA THR A 69 5.37 -4.83 -13.85
C THR A 69 6.78 -5.45 -13.91
N PRO A 70 7.38 -5.81 -12.77
CA PRO A 70 8.64 -6.55 -12.78
C PRO A 70 8.40 -7.90 -13.45
N VAL A 71 9.18 -8.19 -14.49
CA VAL A 71 9.16 -9.50 -15.16
C VAL A 71 10.24 -10.33 -14.50
N THR A 72 9.83 -11.26 -13.65
CA THR A 72 10.76 -12.20 -13.05
C THR A 72 11.23 -13.18 -14.11
N THR A 73 12.55 -13.33 -14.24
CA THR A 73 13.16 -14.31 -15.15
C THR A 73 13.30 -15.67 -14.47
N ASP A 74 13.39 -16.75 -15.26
CA ASP A 74 13.57 -18.10 -14.72
C ASP A 74 14.81 -18.22 -13.81
N ALA A 75 15.85 -17.43 -14.09
CA ALA A 75 17.05 -17.36 -13.27
C ALA A 75 16.80 -16.72 -11.88
N GLU A 76 15.95 -15.69 -11.81
CA GLU A 76 15.56 -15.05 -10.55
C GLU A 76 14.64 -15.97 -9.72
N ILE A 77 13.80 -16.77 -10.37
CA ILE A 77 12.98 -17.79 -9.70
C ILE A 77 13.88 -18.90 -9.13
N ALA A 78 14.83 -19.41 -9.92
CA ALA A 78 15.76 -20.44 -9.47
C ALA A 78 16.59 -19.98 -8.26
N ALA A 79 17.13 -18.76 -8.32
CA ALA A 79 17.89 -18.18 -7.21
C ALA A 79 17.06 -18.05 -5.92
N ALA A 80 15.78 -17.67 -6.01
CA ALA A 80 14.91 -17.57 -4.84
C ALA A 80 14.50 -18.93 -4.24
N LEU A 81 14.53 -20.00 -5.04
CA LEU A 81 14.22 -21.37 -4.59
C LEU A 81 15.43 -22.08 -3.98
N GLU A 82 16.64 -21.78 -4.47
CA GLU A 82 17.89 -22.33 -3.93
C GLU A 82 18.29 -21.68 -2.59
N ASP A 83 17.76 -20.49 -2.28
CA ASP A 83 18.02 -19.74 -1.04
C ASP A 83 17.10 -20.16 0.12
N THR A 84 17.02 -21.47 0.36
CA THR A 84 16.42 -22.03 1.58
C THR A 84 17.55 -22.58 2.46
N PRO A 85 17.70 -22.14 3.73
CA PRO A 85 18.79 -22.58 4.61
C PRO A 85 18.77 -24.09 4.92
#